data_AF-A0A1N6YV98-F1
#
_entry.id   AF-A0A1N6YV98-F1
#
_cell.length_a   1.000
_cell.length_b   1.000
_cell.length_c   1.000
_cell.angle_alpha   90.00
_cell.angle_beta   90.00
_cell.angle_gamma   90.00
#
_symmetry.space_group_name_H-M   'P 1'
#
loop_
_entity.id
_entity.type
_entity.pdbx_description
1 polymer ?
#
loop_
_entity_poly.entity_id
_entity_poly.type
_entity_poly.pdbx_seq_one_letter_code
_entity_poly.pdbx_strand_id
1 'polypeptide(L)'
;MDANQETRSNPFSMDEACTNCDLCETRTNVVHGYGDVGAEFLFVGEMPSAGADETGIPFTGDSAGERLQDILGRLGLSESPPDADEPEIENAFLTYLTRCYHPERGPNDGEIMTCEPYLNAEVRMINPEILVPVGERALTEIATEYTTTRASDLDITDDHATTIRGRGFELVPMVHPGKQTDEQTEAFVKAFSELMGTDYRQTKGRQGR
;
A
#
# COMPACT_ATOMS: atom_id res chain seq x y z
N MET A 1 -1.23 8.72 -16.49
CA MET A 1 -2.36 9.65 -16.62
C MET A 1 -3.37 9.10 -17.62
N ASP A 2 -4.23 8.19 -17.13
CA ASP A 2 -5.42 7.79 -17.87
C ASP A 2 -6.36 9.02 -17.92
N ALA A 3 -6.81 9.40 -19.11
CA ALA A 3 -7.54 10.65 -19.33
C ALA A 3 -8.99 10.63 -18.76
N ASN A 4 -9.39 9.53 -18.11
CA ASN A 4 -10.76 9.30 -17.62
C ASN A 4 -10.87 9.05 -16.11
N GLN A 5 -9.82 9.29 -15.31
CA GLN A 5 -9.96 9.18 -13.85
C GLN A 5 -10.77 10.35 -13.31
N GLU A 6 -12.01 10.10 -12.89
CA GLU A 6 -12.92 11.14 -12.37
C GLU A 6 -12.72 11.40 -10.86
N THR A 7 -12.12 10.46 -10.12
CA THR A 7 -11.88 10.56 -8.67
C THR A 7 -10.62 9.78 -8.24
N ARG A 8 -9.93 10.23 -7.18
CA ARG A 8 -8.86 9.47 -6.52
C ARG A 8 -9.38 8.47 -5.49
N SER A 9 -10.53 8.75 -4.88
CA SER A 9 -11.16 7.88 -3.89
C SER A 9 -12.06 6.85 -4.55
N ASN A 10 -11.89 5.58 -4.18
CA ASN A 10 -12.64 4.43 -4.72
C ASN A 10 -12.80 4.47 -6.26
N PRO A 11 -11.68 4.60 -7.03
CA PRO A 11 -11.76 4.89 -8.46
C PRO A 11 -12.34 3.74 -9.30
N PHE A 12 -12.49 2.55 -8.69
CA PHE A 12 -13.07 1.37 -9.32
C PHE A 12 -14.53 1.12 -8.90
N SER A 13 -15.15 2.07 -8.20
CA SER A 13 -16.56 2.02 -7.77
C SER A 13 -16.92 0.73 -7.03
N MET A 14 -16.05 0.31 -6.12
CA MET A 14 -16.29 -0.84 -5.25
C MET A 14 -17.40 -0.55 -4.24
N ASP A 15 -18.03 -1.60 -3.72
CA ASP A 15 -19.16 -1.52 -2.80
C ASP A 15 -18.76 -0.95 -1.42
N GLU A 16 -19.23 0.27 -1.14
CA GLU A 16 -19.01 1.01 0.11
C GLU A 16 -19.87 0.49 1.27
N ALA A 17 -20.80 -0.44 1.02
CA ALA A 17 -21.67 -1.07 2.01
C ALA A 17 -21.36 -2.57 2.22
N CYS A 18 -20.16 -3.03 1.85
CA CYS A 18 -19.76 -4.44 1.89
C CYS A 18 -20.00 -5.11 3.27
N THR A 19 -20.70 -6.24 3.30
CA THR A 19 -21.01 -7.01 4.54
C THR A 19 -20.42 -8.43 4.52
N ASN A 20 -19.37 -8.65 3.73
CA ASN A 20 -18.83 -9.99 3.48
C ASN A 20 -18.09 -10.63 4.67
N CYS A 21 -17.76 -9.87 5.72
CA CYS A 21 -17.15 -10.38 6.95
C CYS A 21 -17.48 -9.49 8.17
N ASP A 22 -17.14 -9.97 9.37
CA ASP A 22 -17.51 -9.34 10.65
C ASP A 22 -16.81 -8.00 10.92
N LEU A 23 -15.75 -7.66 10.18
CA LEU A 23 -15.13 -6.32 10.26
C LEU A 23 -16.10 -5.20 9.86
N CYS A 24 -17.24 -5.54 9.21
CA CYS A 24 -18.29 -4.57 8.94
C CYS A 24 -19.01 -4.05 10.19
N GLU A 25 -18.90 -4.74 11.32
CA GLU A 25 -19.57 -4.36 12.56
C GLU A 25 -18.84 -3.28 13.35
N THR A 26 -17.52 -3.11 13.12
CA THR A 26 -16.66 -2.22 13.92
C THR A 26 -16.17 -0.98 13.20
N ARG A 27 -16.21 -0.96 11.87
CA ARG A 27 -15.74 0.15 11.04
C ARG A 27 -16.74 1.31 11.01
N THR A 28 -16.24 2.50 10.74
CA THR A 28 -17.04 3.67 10.33
C THR A 28 -17.19 3.70 8.82
N ASN A 29 -16.09 3.49 8.08
CA ASN A 29 -16.06 3.53 6.63
C ASN A 29 -15.45 2.24 6.05
N VAL A 30 -15.81 1.90 4.81
CA VAL A 30 -15.00 0.98 4.01
C VAL A 30 -13.90 1.81 3.37
N VAL A 31 -12.66 1.58 3.78
CA VAL A 31 -11.49 2.33 3.30
C VAL A 31 -10.97 1.65 2.04
N HIS A 32 -11.53 2.04 0.89
CA HIS A 32 -11.10 1.56 -0.43
C HIS A 32 -9.73 2.13 -0.82
N GLY A 33 -9.14 1.55 -1.87
CA GLY A 33 -7.90 2.09 -2.43
C GLY A 33 -8.04 3.53 -2.93
N TYR A 34 -6.96 4.28 -2.80
CA TYR A 34 -6.92 5.72 -3.07
C TYR A 34 -5.64 6.11 -3.82
N GLY A 35 -5.76 6.92 -4.87
CA GLY A 35 -4.62 7.47 -5.61
C GLY A 35 -4.79 7.42 -7.13
N ASP A 36 -3.67 7.45 -7.85
CA ASP A 36 -3.63 7.44 -9.32
C ASP A 36 -3.90 6.02 -9.86
N VAL A 37 -4.89 5.86 -10.75
CA VAL A 37 -5.16 4.55 -11.38
C VAL A 37 -4.09 4.12 -12.38
N GLY A 38 -3.25 5.05 -12.83
CA GLY A 38 -2.05 4.81 -13.62
C GLY A 38 -0.77 4.76 -12.80
N ALA A 39 -0.87 4.58 -11.48
CA ALA A 39 0.26 4.55 -10.57
C ALA A 39 1.28 3.45 -10.90
N GLU A 40 2.55 3.80 -10.85
CA GLU A 40 3.66 2.85 -10.96
C GLU A 40 4.03 2.23 -9.61
N PHE A 41 3.63 2.87 -8.51
CA PHE A 41 3.92 2.43 -7.15
C PHE A 41 2.63 2.14 -6.37
N LEU A 42 2.48 0.92 -5.85
CA LEU A 42 1.30 0.54 -5.09
C LEU A 42 1.70 0.16 -3.66
N PHE A 43 1.26 0.94 -2.68
CA PHE A 43 1.53 0.75 -1.26
C PHE A 43 0.40 -0.06 -0.64
N VAL A 44 0.75 -1.16 0.03
CA VAL A 44 -0.21 -2.09 0.65
C VAL A 44 0.05 -2.21 2.13
N GLY A 45 -0.86 -1.72 2.96
CA GLY A 45 -0.85 -1.99 4.41
C GLY A 45 -1.67 -3.21 4.80
N GLU A 46 -1.73 -3.53 6.09
CA GLU A 46 -2.51 -4.67 6.60
C GLU A 46 -4.02 -4.36 6.74
N MET A 47 -4.33 -3.26 7.42
CA MET A 47 -5.69 -2.81 7.72
C MET A 47 -5.71 -1.30 7.91
N PRO A 48 -6.87 -0.63 7.78
CA PRO A 48 -6.98 0.78 8.10
C PRO A 48 -6.76 0.99 9.60
N SER A 49 -6.23 2.14 9.97
CA SER A 49 -6.20 2.61 11.34
C SER A 49 -7.52 3.31 11.71
N ALA A 50 -7.66 3.76 12.97
CA ALA A 50 -8.81 4.55 13.39
C ALA A 50 -8.91 5.87 12.59
N GLY A 51 -7.78 6.55 12.34
CA GLY A 51 -7.76 7.78 11.55
C GLY A 51 -8.18 7.54 10.08
N ALA A 52 -7.68 6.47 9.47
CA ALA A 52 -8.05 6.09 8.11
C ALA A 52 -9.53 5.66 8.02
N ASP A 53 -10.05 4.99 9.06
CA ASP A 53 -11.46 4.65 9.17
C ASP A 53 -12.35 5.88 9.31
N GLU A 54 -11.92 6.90 10.04
CA GLU A 54 -12.67 8.16 10.20
C GLU A 54 -12.71 8.99 8.91
N THR A 55 -11.57 9.12 8.23
CA THR A 55 -11.46 9.88 6.97
C THR A 55 -11.99 9.12 5.76
N GLY A 56 -12.00 7.79 5.81
CA GLY A 56 -12.30 6.92 4.68
C GLY A 56 -11.14 6.77 3.68
N ILE A 57 -9.95 7.30 3.99
CA ILE A 57 -8.80 7.34 3.08
C ILE A 57 -7.62 6.56 3.67
N PRO A 58 -6.92 5.71 2.89
CA PRO A 58 -5.74 5.01 3.35
C PRO A 58 -4.63 5.94 3.85
N PHE A 59 -4.10 5.59 5.02
CA PHE A 59 -2.93 6.22 5.64
C PHE A 59 -3.12 7.72 5.88
N THR A 60 -4.25 8.12 6.44
CA THR A 60 -4.54 9.50 6.89
C THR A 60 -5.19 9.49 8.28
N GLY A 61 -5.34 10.67 8.88
CA GLY A 61 -6.05 10.85 10.16
C GLY A 61 -5.30 10.39 11.42
N ASP A 62 -4.06 9.91 11.30
CA ASP A 62 -3.19 9.63 12.45
C ASP A 62 -1.70 9.83 12.13
N SER A 63 -0.86 9.77 13.16
CA SER A 63 0.59 10.01 13.04
C SER A 63 1.34 8.98 12.20
N ALA A 64 0.83 7.76 12.05
CA ALA A 64 1.42 6.77 11.17
C ALA A 64 1.07 7.10 9.71
N GLY A 65 -0.17 7.50 9.45
CA GLY A 65 -0.62 8.05 8.18
C GLY A 65 0.18 9.28 7.78
N GLU A 66 0.24 10.30 8.65
CA GLU A 66 1.03 11.52 8.44
C GLU A 66 2.49 11.21 8.11
N ARG A 67 3.12 10.25 8.80
CA ARG A 67 4.50 9.85 8.46
C ARG A 67 4.60 9.26 7.07
N LEU A 68 3.63 8.44 6.62
CA LEU A 68 3.64 7.95 5.24
C LEU A 68 3.42 9.09 4.26
N GLN A 69 2.49 10.00 4.52
CA GLN A 69 2.21 11.15 3.65
C GLN A 69 3.44 12.07 3.53
N ASP A 70 4.20 12.28 4.62
CA ASP A 70 5.50 12.98 4.57
C ASP A 70 6.50 12.25 3.67
N ILE A 71 6.65 10.93 3.81
CA ILE A 71 7.51 10.12 2.93
C ILE A 71 7.09 10.29 1.47
N LEU A 72 5.79 10.21 1.16
CA LEU A 72 5.27 10.37 -0.20
C LEU A 72 5.56 11.78 -0.74
N GLY A 73 5.36 12.83 0.06
CA GLY A 73 5.70 14.21 -0.32
C GLY A 73 7.19 14.39 -0.62
N ARG A 74 8.06 13.79 0.19
CA ARG A 74 9.52 13.82 -0.02
C ARG A 74 9.96 13.07 -1.27
N LEU A 75 9.20 12.06 -1.69
CA LEU A 75 9.41 11.31 -2.93
C LEU A 75 8.75 11.97 -4.16
N GLY A 76 8.04 13.08 -3.97
CA GLY A 76 7.29 13.75 -5.04
C GLY A 76 6.06 12.97 -5.52
N LEU A 77 5.51 12.11 -4.65
CA LEU A 77 4.31 11.30 -4.90
C LEU A 77 3.05 11.90 -4.23
N SER A 78 3.20 12.98 -3.47
CA SER A 78 2.11 13.76 -2.88
C SER A 78 2.44 15.24 -2.93
N GLU A 79 1.46 16.08 -3.28
CA GLU A 79 1.59 17.55 -3.25
C GLU A 79 0.94 18.18 -2.00
N SER A 80 0.33 17.36 -1.14
CA SER A 80 -0.39 17.83 0.05
C SER A 80 0.47 17.84 1.31
N PRO A 81 0.10 18.67 2.32
CA PRO A 81 0.64 18.53 3.67
C PRO A 81 0.39 17.12 4.25
N PRO A 82 1.28 16.63 5.13
CA PRO A 82 1.14 15.28 5.70
C PRO A 82 -0.15 15.03 6.48
N ASP A 83 -0.75 16.08 7.05
CA ASP A 83 -1.98 16.05 7.85
C ASP A 83 -3.26 16.27 7.03
N ALA A 84 -3.19 16.28 5.70
CA ALA A 84 -4.37 16.37 4.85
C ALA A 84 -5.22 15.09 4.93
N ASP A 85 -6.52 15.25 5.20
CA ASP A 85 -7.47 14.12 5.20
C ASP A 85 -7.63 13.51 3.79
N GLU A 86 -7.54 14.34 2.75
CA GLU A 86 -7.66 13.96 1.34
C GLU A 86 -6.43 14.45 0.54
N PRO A 87 -5.30 13.72 0.59
CA PRO A 87 -4.05 14.14 -0.03
C PRO A 87 -4.06 13.99 -1.55
N GLU A 88 -3.41 14.89 -2.26
CA GLU A 88 -3.23 14.85 -3.72
C GLU A 88 -2.08 13.91 -4.08
N ILE A 89 -2.40 12.63 -4.23
CA ILE A 89 -1.45 11.56 -4.58
C ILE A 89 -1.25 11.47 -6.10
N GLU A 90 0.01 11.38 -6.53
CA GLU A 90 0.45 11.29 -7.92
C GLU A 90 1.40 10.10 -8.13
N ASN A 91 1.21 9.34 -9.22
CA ASN A 91 1.98 8.14 -9.57
C ASN A 91 2.07 7.06 -8.47
N ALA A 92 1.22 7.14 -7.44
CA ALA A 92 1.12 6.18 -6.36
C ALA A 92 -0.34 5.81 -6.09
N PHE A 93 -0.54 4.61 -5.57
CA PHE A 93 -1.83 4.10 -5.13
C PHE A 93 -1.69 3.45 -3.77
N LEU A 94 -2.57 3.80 -2.84
CA LEU A 94 -2.54 3.36 -1.45
C LEU A 94 -3.72 2.44 -1.19
N THR A 95 -3.48 1.28 -0.57
CA THR A 95 -4.54 0.32 -0.24
C THR A 95 -4.12 -0.56 0.93
N TYR A 96 -4.97 -1.53 1.28
CA TYR A 96 -4.78 -2.47 2.37
C TYR A 96 -5.15 -3.90 1.97
N LEU A 97 -4.62 -4.88 2.70
CA LEU A 97 -5.07 -6.27 2.62
C LEU A 97 -6.55 -6.38 3.02
N THR A 98 -6.97 -5.65 4.05
CA THR A 98 -8.38 -5.54 4.47
C THR A 98 -8.83 -4.07 4.47
N ARG A 99 -10.09 -3.80 4.13
CA ARG A 99 -10.63 -2.43 3.95
C ARG A 99 -11.37 -1.89 5.16
N CYS A 100 -11.35 -2.59 6.29
CA CYS A 100 -12.20 -2.30 7.43
C CYS A 100 -11.39 -2.33 8.72
N TYR A 101 -11.61 -1.32 9.57
CA TYR A 101 -10.92 -1.19 10.85
C TYR A 101 -11.54 -2.08 11.94
N HIS A 102 -10.69 -2.56 12.85
CA HIS A 102 -11.09 -3.19 14.10
C HIS A 102 -10.31 -2.59 15.27
N PRO A 103 -10.97 -2.21 16.39
CA PRO A 103 -10.33 -1.45 17.46
C PRO A 103 -9.30 -2.22 18.30
N GLU A 104 -9.48 -3.54 18.46
CA GLU A 104 -8.70 -4.33 19.43
C GLU A 104 -7.67 -5.29 18.83
N ARG A 105 -7.72 -5.56 17.52
CA ARG A 105 -6.91 -6.61 16.88
C ARG A 105 -6.67 -6.34 15.39
N GLY A 106 -5.67 -7.01 14.84
CA GLY A 106 -5.49 -7.16 13.40
C GLY A 106 -6.54 -8.09 12.76
N PRO A 107 -6.63 -8.10 11.42
CA PRO A 107 -7.46 -9.04 10.69
C PRO A 107 -6.92 -10.46 10.84
N ASN A 108 -7.82 -11.44 10.79
CA ASN A 108 -7.44 -12.84 10.69
C ASN A 108 -7.32 -13.28 9.21
N ASP A 109 -6.75 -14.46 8.97
CA ASP A 109 -6.54 -15.01 7.62
C ASP A 109 -7.84 -15.10 6.80
N GLY A 110 -8.96 -15.42 7.46
CA GLY A 110 -10.28 -15.49 6.81
C GLY A 110 -10.79 -14.14 6.33
N GLU A 111 -10.57 -13.09 7.11
CA GLU A 111 -10.92 -11.71 6.75
C GLU A 111 -10.04 -11.20 5.60
N ILE A 112 -8.73 -11.51 5.63
CA ILE A 112 -7.81 -11.22 4.53
C ILE A 112 -8.25 -11.93 3.25
N MET A 113 -8.47 -13.25 3.30
CA MET A 113 -8.95 -14.03 2.14
C MET A 113 -10.29 -13.50 1.60
N THR A 114 -11.17 -13.02 2.48
CA THR A 114 -12.45 -12.42 2.07
C THR A 114 -12.26 -11.11 1.31
N CYS A 115 -11.27 -10.30 1.68
CA CYS A 115 -10.99 -9.00 1.07
C CYS A 115 -10.00 -9.09 -0.12
N GLU A 116 -9.28 -10.19 -0.23
CA GLU A 116 -8.28 -10.46 -1.28
C GLU A 116 -8.77 -10.20 -2.72
N PRO A 117 -10.01 -10.54 -3.12
CA PRO A 117 -10.48 -10.28 -4.48
C PRO A 117 -10.43 -8.80 -4.88
N TYR A 118 -10.61 -7.88 -3.93
CA TYR A 118 -10.57 -6.45 -4.18
C TYR A 118 -9.13 -5.96 -4.40
N LEU A 119 -8.18 -6.38 -3.54
CA LEU A 119 -6.76 -6.06 -3.74
C LEU A 119 -6.24 -6.62 -5.06
N ASN A 120 -6.60 -7.87 -5.36
CA ASN A 120 -6.24 -8.51 -6.61
C ASN A 120 -6.85 -7.82 -7.84
N ALA A 121 -8.01 -7.17 -7.69
CA ALA A 121 -8.58 -6.34 -8.74
C ALA A 121 -7.78 -5.04 -8.91
N GLU A 122 -7.46 -4.33 -7.83
CA GLU A 122 -6.64 -3.10 -7.85
C GLU A 122 -5.27 -3.34 -8.50
N VAL A 123 -4.53 -4.37 -8.06
CA VAL A 123 -3.22 -4.72 -8.64
C VAL A 123 -3.33 -5.02 -10.13
N ARG A 124 -4.40 -5.69 -10.58
CA ARG A 124 -4.60 -6.00 -12.01
C ARG A 124 -4.99 -4.79 -12.85
N MET A 125 -5.82 -3.91 -12.31
CA MET A 125 -6.30 -2.71 -13.02
C MET A 125 -5.19 -1.65 -13.12
N ILE A 126 -4.45 -1.44 -12.04
CA ILE A 126 -3.34 -0.49 -11.98
C ILE A 126 -2.12 -1.05 -12.72
N ASN A 127 -1.86 -2.35 -12.56
CA ASN A 127 -0.67 -3.03 -13.10
C ASN A 127 0.62 -2.26 -12.74
N PRO A 128 0.91 -2.06 -11.43
CA PRO A 128 2.04 -1.23 -10.98
C PRO A 128 3.39 -1.80 -11.42
N GLU A 129 4.45 -1.01 -11.38
CA GLU A 129 5.81 -1.50 -11.58
C GLU A 129 6.38 -2.09 -10.29
N ILE A 130 6.03 -1.47 -9.15
CA ILE A 130 6.54 -1.84 -7.83
C ILE A 130 5.41 -1.94 -6.81
N LEU A 131 5.44 -3.01 -6.02
CA LEU A 131 4.61 -3.18 -4.84
C LEU A 131 5.41 -2.81 -3.59
N VAL A 132 4.84 -1.97 -2.73
CA VAL A 132 5.43 -1.55 -1.46
C VAL A 132 4.61 -2.16 -0.33
N PRO A 133 4.94 -3.38 0.14
CA PRO A 133 4.30 -3.91 1.33
C PRO A 133 4.73 -3.09 2.56
N VAL A 134 3.75 -2.58 3.29
CA VAL A 134 3.92 -1.71 4.46
C VAL A 134 3.62 -2.51 5.73
N GLY A 135 4.69 -3.02 6.36
CA GLY A 135 4.62 -3.88 7.54
C GLY A 135 4.74 -5.38 7.24
N GLU A 136 4.98 -6.15 8.31
CA GLU A 136 5.28 -7.59 8.25
C GLU A 136 4.15 -8.42 7.60
N ARG A 137 2.90 -8.18 8.01
CA ARG A 137 1.77 -8.96 7.48
C ARG A 137 1.54 -8.68 6.00
N ALA A 138 1.63 -7.41 5.58
CA ALA A 138 1.57 -7.04 4.17
C ALA A 138 2.70 -7.68 3.37
N LEU A 139 3.93 -7.69 3.90
CA LEU A 139 5.06 -8.35 3.26
C LEU A 139 4.80 -9.84 3.07
N THR A 140 4.32 -10.52 4.10
CA THR A 140 4.02 -11.97 4.05
C THR A 140 3.00 -12.30 2.95
N GLU A 141 1.88 -11.59 2.89
CA GLU A 141 0.83 -11.85 1.89
C GLU A 141 1.30 -11.51 0.48
N ILE A 142 1.87 -10.33 0.28
CA ILE A 142 2.31 -9.86 -1.04
C ILE A 142 3.48 -10.72 -1.55
N ALA A 143 4.41 -11.13 -0.68
CA ALA A 143 5.50 -12.02 -1.08
C ALA A 143 4.98 -13.40 -1.50
N THR A 144 3.99 -13.93 -0.77
CA THR A 144 3.39 -15.24 -1.08
C THR A 144 2.73 -15.25 -2.46
N GLU A 145 1.98 -14.21 -2.80
CA GLU A 145 1.25 -14.14 -4.06
C GLU A 145 2.14 -13.70 -5.24
N TYR A 146 2.98 -12.69 -5.02
CA TYR A 146 3.66 -11.97 -6.12
C TYR A 146 5.15 -12.25 -6.23
N THR A 147 5.75 -13.15 -5.44
CA THR A 147 7.20 -13.44 -5.54
C THR A 147 7.57 -14.91 -5.67
N THR A 148 8.83 -15.17 -6.04
CA THR A 148 9.42 -16.52 -5.98
C THR A 148 10.10 -16.82 -4.65
N THR A 149 10.47 -15.77 -3.90
CA THR A 149 11.06 -15.90 -2.58
C THR A 149 9.99 -16.39 -1.62
N ARG A 150 10.33 -17.30 -0.70
CA ARG A 150 9.34 -17.72 0.29
C ARG A 150 9.14 -16.57 1.26
N ALA A 151 7.89 -16.28 1.62
CA ALA A 151 7.60 -15.29 2.65
C ALA A 151 8.33 -15.59 3.97
N SER A 152 8.55 -16.86 4.30
CA SER A 152 9.33 -17.29 5.48
C SER A 152 10.81 -16.92 5.45
N ASP A 153 11.34 -16.56 4.27
CA ASP A 153 12.74 -16.18 4.08
C ASP A 153 12.91 -14.65 4.11
N LEU A 154 11.84 -13.91 4.40
CA LEU A 154 11.80 -12.45 4.46
C LEU A 154 11.44 -11.98 5.88
N ASP A 155 11.97 -10.82 6.26
CA ASP A 155 11.65 -10.13 7.52
C ASP A 155 11.56 -8.63 7.25
N ILE A 156 10.51 -7.97 7.74
CA ILE A 156 10.28 -6.55 7.40
C ILE A 156 11.41 -5.64 7.86
N THR A 157 12.13 -6.00 8.92
CA THR A 157 13.22 -5.19 9.47
C THR A 157 14.48 -5.40 8.67
N ASP A 158 14.82 -6.65 8.34
CA ASP A 158 16.02 -7.00 7.59
C ASP A 158 15.91 -6.59 6.11
N ASP A 159 14.72 -6.73 5.52
CA ASP A 159 14.44 -6.41 4.12
C ASP A 159 13.93 -4.97 3.91
N HIS A 160 13.85 -4.17 4.97
CA HIS A 160 13.41 -2.78 4.89
C HIS A 160 14.22 -1.98 3.87
N ALA A 161 13.52 -1.23 3.00
CA ALA A 161 14.15 -0.34 2.02
C ALA A 161 15.09 -1.08 1.04
N THR A 162 14.90 -2.39 0.87
CA THR A 162 15.61 -3.21 -0.13
C THR A 162 14.69 -3.54 -1.30
N THR A 163 15.26 -4.06 -2.40
CA THR A 163 14.48 -4.53 -3.55
C THR A 163 14.46 -6.04 -3.59
N ILE A 164 13.26 -6.62 -3.55
CA ILE A 164 13.02 -8.05 -3.71
C ILE A 164 12.44 -8.30 -5.10
N ARG A 165 13.02 -9.24 -5.83
CA ARG A 165 12.51 -9.62 -7.15
C ARG A 165 11.28 -10.50 -7.02
N GLY A 166 10.17 -10.07 -7.61
CA GLY A 166 8.94 -10.86 -7.69
C GLY A 166 8.67 -11.48 -9.07
N ARG A 167 7.52 -12.14 -9.16
CA ARG A 167 6.94 -12.75 -10.37
C ARG A 167 6.15 -11.70 -11.14
N GLY A 168 6.85 -10.74 -11.72
CA GLY A 168 6.24 -9.69 -12.55
C GLY A 168 6.16 -8.32 -11.87
N PHE A 169 6.33 -8.25 -10.55
CA PHE A 169 6.49 -6.99 -9.82
C PHE A 169 7.79 -7.01 -9.01
N GLU A 170 8.44 -5.86 -8.86
CA GLU A 170 9.45 -5.71 -7.81
C GLU A 170 8.77 -5.31 -6.50
N LEU A 171 9.33 -5.77 -5.38
CA LEU A 171 8.84 -5.41 -4.05
C LEU A 171 9.87 -4.52 -3.37
N VAL A 172 9.40 -3.50 -2.67
CA VAL A 172 10.23 -2.67 -1.80
C VAL A 172 9.59 -2.61 -0.41
N PRO A 173 9.99 -3.47 0.53
CA PRO A 173 9.34 -3.52 1.84
C PRO A 173 9.59 -2.27 2.67
N MET A 174 8.52 -1.78 3.31
CA MET A 174 8.56 -0.65 4.23
C MET A 174 8.15 -1.11 5.63
N VAL A 175 9.01 -0.93 6.64
CA VAL A 175 8.59 -1.05 8.05
C VAL A 175 7.39 -0.15 8.27
N HIS A 176 6.35 -0.63 8.95
CA HIS A 176 5.13 0.15 9.14
C HIS A 176 5.43 1.53 9.76
N PRO A 177 4.93 2.66 9.20
CA PRO A 177 5.27 4.01 9.64
C PRO A 177 5.12 4.24 11.16
N GLY A 178 4.05 3.71 11.76
CA GLY A 178 3.84 3.78 13.22
C GLY A 178 4.87 3.03 14.08
N LYS A 179 5.79 2.27 13.47
CA LYS A 179 6.88 1.54 14.12
C LYS A 179 8.27 1.96 13.63
N GLN A 180 8.35 2.87 12.65
CA GLN A 180 9.63 3.31 12.11
C GLN A 180 10.38 4.22 13.09
N THR A 181 11.70 4.05 13.14
CA THR A 181 12.59 5.11 13.62
C THR A 181 12.80 6.15 12.53
N ASP A 182 13.24 7.35 12.90
CA ASP A 182 13.58 8.38 11.90
C ASP A 182 14.72 7.90 10.98
N GLU A 183 15.66 7.10 11.47
CA GLU A 183 16.71 6.49 10.65
C GLU A 183 16.14 5.54 9.59
N GLN A 184 15.13 4.72 9.94
CA GLN A 184 14.44 3.84 9.00
C GLN A 184 13.66 4.66 7.96
N THR A 185 12.96 5.72 8.39
CA THR A 185 12.29 6.65 7.47
C THR A 185 13.27 7.25 6.46
N GLU A 186 14.41 7.76 6.92
CA GLU A 186 15.45 8.31 6.04
C GLU A 186 16.05 7.27 5.10
N ALA A 187 16.28 6.05 5.60
CA ALA A 187 16.79 4.95 4.79
C ALA A 187 15.82 4.60 3.66
N PHE A 188 14.51 4.53 3.95
CA PHE A 188 13.49 4.28 2.94
C PHE A 188 13.44 5.38 1.89
N VAL A 189 13.33 6.65 2.31
CA VAL A 189 13.27 7.78 1.38
C VAL A 189 14.48 7.80 0.46
N LYS A 190 15.67 7.58 1.00
CA LYS A 190 16.91 7.52 0.22
C LYS A 190 16.87 6.37 -0.80
N ALA A 191 16.61 5.15 -0.34
CA ALA A 191 16.64 3.96 -1.20
C ALA A 191 15.58 4.04 -2.31
N PHE A 192 14.37 4.50 -1.96
CA PHE A 192 13.27 4.64 -2.92
C PHE A 192 13.54 5.77 -3.92
N SER A 193 14.12 6.89 -3.48
CA SER A 193 14.55 7.97 -4.40
C SER A 193 15.63 7.48 -5.38
N GLU A 194 16.60 6.71 -4.90
CA GLU A 194 17.64 6.11 -5.76
C GLU A 194 17.01 5.15 -6.78
N LEU A 195 16.05 4.33 -6.35
CA LEU A 195 15.30 3.41 -7.22
C LEU A 195 14.50 4.15 -8.29
N MET A 196 13.77 5.22 -7.93
CA MET A 196 13.03 6.06 -8.88
C MET A 196 13.94 6.75 -9.91
N GLY A 197 15.21 6.96 -9.56
CA GLY A 197 16.25 7.46 -10.49
C GLY A 197 16.80 6.40 -11.45
N THR A 198 16.47 5.12 -11.26
CA THR A 198 16.85 4.03 -12.16
C THR A 198 15.80 3.79 -13.25
N ASP A 199 16.12 2.91 -14.21
CA ASP A 199 15.15 2.43 -15.19
C ASP A 199 14.36 1.22 -14.66
N TYR A 200 13.62 1.44 -13.56
CA TYR A 200 12.81 0.41 -12.91
C TYR A 200 11.71 -0.15 -13.83
N ARG A 201 11.27 0.60 -14.84
CA ARG A 201 10.31 0.12 -15.86
C ARG A 201 10.86 -1.04 -16.70
N GLN A 202 12.17 -1.21 -16.80
CA GLN A 202 12.79 -2.32 -17.54
C GLN A 202 13.01 -3.59 -16.71
N THR A 203 12.69 -3.59 -15.42
CA THR A 203 12.82 -4.79 -14.57
C THR A 203 11.60 -5.69 -14.70
N LYS A 204 10.43 -5.13 -15.01
CA LYS A 204 9.19 -5.86 -15.30
C LYS A 204 9.32 -6.72 -16.55
N GLY A 205 9.22 -8.04 -16.38
CA GLY A 205 9.19 -8.99 -17.50
C GLY A 205 10.54 -9.50 -18.01
N ARG A 206 11.67 -9.26 -17.33
CA ARG A 206 12.91 -10.03 -17.59
C ARG A 206 12.72 -11.48 -17.11
N GLN A 207 12.07 -12.30 -17.93
CA GLN A 207 12.24 -13.75 -17.85
C GLN A 207 13.74 -14.03 -18.02
N GLY A 208 14.34 -14.67 -17.01
CA GLY A 208 15.73 -15.08 -17.06
C GLY A 208 16.02 -15.78 -18.38
N ARG A 209 17.06 -15.31 -19.07
CA ARG A 209 17.67 -16.03 -20.20
C ARG A 209 18.26 -17.34 -19.73
#